data_AF-A0A3L7UA71-F1
#
_entry.id   AF-A0A3L7UA71-F1
#
_cell.length_a   1.000
_cell.length_b   1.000
_cell.length_c   1.000
_cell.angle_alpha   90.00
_cell.angle_beta   90.00
_cell.angle_gamma   90.00
#
_symmetry.space_group_name_H-M   'P 1'
#
loop_
_entity.id
_entity.type
_entity.pdbx_description
1 polymer ?
#
loop_
_entity_poly.entity_id
_entity_poly.type
_entity_poly.pdbx_seq_one_letter_code
_entity_poly.pdbx_strand_id
1 'polypeptide(L)'
;MIYKTLMFRFYAGWHQWPLWVHVFSWGTLICLTVALVGITNVVGHNVWNGWRESSGLRHPTYTEQVFIENVIRTRANTWSNLAYILVGLYSLALGWHDLKQSPSNRSGYLIQTPALSLTFGVACCYLGIGSGLFHASLTRVGQQIDVAAMYTPLLTLCVVNIGREIPAAWHVRLRPFPIWILLIALVAAASWLLFVYKWSMSSLIVLSSLIAVIGVSLIADQFQTLRRLDLRWGAMSLAMLVAAVACRELDIAKRFSHPTAWIQGHAMWHVLTSLSLACIYCYYRSEINSSSKGISDGL
;
A
#
# COMPACT_ATOMS: atom_id res chain seq x y z
N MET A 1 43.10 -8.89 -9.85
CA MET A 1 42.59 -8.46 -8.53
C MET A 1 41.58 -7.31 -8.66
N ILE A 2 40.60 -7.41 -9.57
CA ILE A 2 39.59 -6.35 -9.85
C ILE A 2 38.14 -6.91 -9.89
N TYR A 3 37.96 -8.23 -9.85
CA TYR A 3 36.63 -8.87 -9.93
C TYR A 3 35.88 -9.02 -8.59
N LYS A 4 36.49 -8.69 -7.45
CA LYS A 4 35.84 -8.79 -6.13
C LYS A 4 35.15 -7.51 -5.65
N THR A 5 35.31 -6.38 -6.33
CA THR A 5 34.75 -5.09 -5.89
C THR A 5 33.38 -4.78 -6.49
N LEU A 6 32.91 -5.55 -7.49
CA LEU A 6 31.57 -5.39 -8.08
C LEU A 6 30.49 -6.30 -7.49
N MET A 7 30.86 -7.25 -6.62
CA MET A 7 29.93 -8.26 -6.08
C MET A 7 29.35 -7.93 -4.69
N PHE A 8 29.53 -6.70 -4.17
CA PHE A 8 29.13 -6.36 -2.79
C PHE A 8 28.39 -5.02 -2.65
N ARG A 9 27.56 -4.66 -3.65
CA ARG A 9 26.55 -3.59 -3.51
C ARG A 9 25.17 -3.98 -4.06
N PHE A 10 24.84 -5.26 -3.98
CA PHE A 10 23.49 -5.78 -4.28
C PHE A 10 22.81 -6.35 -3.02
N TYR A 11 22.86 -5.56 -1.95
CA TYR A 11 22.01 -5.71 -0.78
C TYR A 11 21.27 -4.37 -0.57
N ALA A 12 20.23 -4.13 -1.36
CA ALA A 12 19.22 -3.13 -1.03
C ALA A 12 18.31 -3.70 0.08
N GLY A 13 18.94 -4.02 1.22
CA GLY A 13 18.25 -4.33 2.46
C GLY A 13 17.78 -3.02 3.09
N TRP A 14 16.72 -3.10 3.87
CA TRP A 14 16.10 -1.97 4.58
C TRP A 14 17.11 -1.18 5.46
N HIS A 15 18.28 -1.76 5.74
CA HIS A 15 19.41 -1.17 6.47
C HIS A 15 20.15 -0.05 5.73
N GLN A 16 19.81 0.29 4.48
CA GLN A 16 20.42 1.42 3.76
C GLN A 16 19.57 2.70 3.77
N TRP A 17 18.37 2.68 4.35
CA TRP A 17 17.58 3.91 4.45
C TRP A 17 18.13 4.82 5.54
N PRO A 18 18.06 6.15 5.36
CA PRO A 18 18.49 7.08 6.39
C PRO A 18 17.75 6.83 7.71
N LEU A 19 18.45 6.95 8.84
CA LEU A 19 17.86 6.74 10.17
C LEU A 19 16.57 7.55 10.38
N TRP A 20 16.51 8.78 9.86
CA TRP A 20 15.33 9.65 10.00
C TRP A 20 14.06 9.05 9.37
N VAL A 21 14.18 8.22 8.32
CA VAL A 21 13.04 7.51 7.71
C VAL A 21 12.43 6.55 8.71
N HIS A 22 13.26 5.78 9.42
CA HIS A 22 12.79 4.86 10.45
C HIS A 22 12.22 5.60 11.67
N VAL A 23 12.91 6.65 12.13
CA VAL A 23 12.48 7.47 13.27
C VAL A 23 11.14 8.13 12.98
N PHE A 24 10.95 8.70 11.77
CA PHE A 24 9.69 9.27 11.36
C PHE A 24 8.59 8.20 11.33
N SER A 25 8.78 7.10 10.58
CA SER A 25 7.73 6.10 10.39
C SER A 25 7.33 5.42 11.69
N TRP A 26 8.29 4.92 12.47
CA TRP A 26 7.99 4.25 13.74
C TRP A 26 7.58 5.24 14.82
N GLY A 27 8.22 6.41 14.90
CA GLY A 27 7.87 7.43 15.88
C GLY A 27 6.44 7.93 15.69
N THR A 28 6.05 8.25 14.45
CA THR A 28 4.67 8.65 14.14
C THR A 28 3.68 7.52 14.41
N LEU A 29 4.01 6.28 14.06
CA LEU A 29 3.13 5.13 14.35
C LEU A 29 2.93 4.95 15.86
N ILE A 30 4.00 4.97 16.66
CA ILE A 30 3.93 4.82 18.12
C ILE A 30 3.09 5.94 18.73
N CYS A 31 3.33 7.20 18.34
CA CYS A 31 2.53 8.34 18.82
C CYS A 31 1.05 8.16 18.47
N LEU A 32 0.74 7.74 17.24
CA LEU A 32 -0.63 7.47 16.81
C LEU A 32 -1.26 6.34 17.62
N THR A 33 -0.55 5.22 17.82
CA THR A 33 -1.04 4.08 18.60
C THR A 33 -1.32 4.49 20.05
N VAL A 34 -0.41 5.22 20.70
CA VAL A 34 -0.60 5.72 22.06
C VAL A 34 -1.81 6.65 22.14
N ALA A 35 -1.97 7.57 21.19
CA ALA A 35 -3.12 8.45 21.13
C ALA A 35 -4.45 7.68 20.97
N LEU A 36 -4.49 6.71 20.05
CA LEU A 36 -5.68 5.88 19.82
C LEU A 36 -6.02 5.00 21.04
N VAL A 37 -5.02 4.44 21.71
CA VAL A 37 -5.22 3.69 22.96
C VAL A 37 -5.75 4.61 24.05
N GLY A 38 -5.19 5.82 24.19
CA GLY A 38 -5.68 6.82 25.13
C GLY A 38 -7.15 7.19 24.88
N ILE A 39 -7.50 7.52 23.64
CA ILE A 39 -8.88 7.84 23.23
C ILE A 39 -9.81 6.66 23.50
N THR A 40 -9.40 5.44 23.16
CA THR A 40 -10.21 4.24 23.36
C THR A 40 -10.48 3.97 24.83
N ASN A 41 -9.51 4.21 25.72
CA ASN A 41 -9.69 4.05 27.17
C ASN A 41 -10.55 5.15 27.80
N VAL A 42 -10.48 6.38 27.30
CA VAL A 42 -11.29 7.51 27.80
C VAL A 42 -12.75 7.39 27.34
N VAL A 43 -12.96 7.05 26.06
CA VAL A 43 -14.31 6.92 25.51
C VAL A 43 -14.89 5.58 25.92
N GLY A 44 -14.29 4.45 25.53
CA GLY A 44 -14.68 3.09 25.94
C GLY A 44 -16.05 2.59 25.44
N HIS A 45 -17.06 3.46 25.33
CA HIS A 45 -18.44 3.15 25.01
C HIS A 45 -18.82 3.44 23.56
N ASN A 46 -20.00 2.98 23.15
CA ASN A 46 -20.52 3.09 21.79
C ASN A 46 -20.82 4.55 21.41
N VAL A 47 -20.02 5.09 20.51
CA VAL A 47 -20.20 6.43 19.90
C VAL A 47 -20.86 6.39 18.52
N TRP A 48 -21.18 5.19 18.03
CA TRP A 48 -21.73 4.96 16.70
C TRP A 48 -23.27 4.90 16.70
N ASN A 49 -23.90 5.24 17.83
CA ASN A 49 -25.36 5.27 17.93
C ASN A 49 -25.94 6.30 16.94
N GLY A 50 -27.04 5.95 16.28
CA GLY A 50 -27.66 6.77 15.23
C GLY A 50 -27.00 6.67 13.84
N TRP A 51 -25.84 6.02 13.71
CA TRP A 51 -25.24 5.76 12.41
C TRP A 51 -25.90 4.55 11.73
N ARG A 52 -26.05 4.59 10.41
CA ARG A 52 -26.57 3.44 9.66
C ARG A 52 -25.61 2.27 9.75
N GLU A 53 -26.07 1.15 10.30
CA GLU A 53 -25.31 -0.09 10.44
C GLU A 53 -24.89 -0.65 9.07
N SER A 54 -23.70 -1.27 9.01
CA SER A 54 -23.33 -2.15 7.90
C SER A 54 -23.99 -3.53 8.07
N SER A 55 -24.12 -4.29 6.98
CA SER A 55 -24.59 -5.67 7.05
C SER A 55 -23.70 -6.55 7.95
N GLY A 56 -22.40 -6.22 8.03
CA GLY A 56 -21.42 -6.94 8.84
C GLY A 56 -21.62 -6.82 10.36
N LEU A 57 -22.41 -5.85 10.84
CA LEU A 57 -22.70 -5.74 12.27
C LEU A 57 -23.65 -6.84 12.76
N ARG A 58 -24.69 -7.14 11.99
CA ARG A 58 -25.73 -8.14 12.35
C ARG A 58 -25.46 -9.52 11.76
N HIS A 59 -24.72 -9.58 10.65
CA HIS A 59 -24.31 -10.83 10.01
C HIS A 59 -22.79 -10.83 9.80
N PRO A 60 -22.00 -11.06 10.87
CA PRO A 60 -20.54 -11.00 10.79
C PRO A 60 -19.99 -12.07 9.85
N THR A 61 -19.39 -11.61 8.74
CA THR A 61 -18.71 -12.50 7.79
C THR A 61 -17.47 -13.12 8.42
N TYR A 62 -16.70 -12.32 9.16
CA TYR A 62 -15.44 -12.72 9.80
C TYR A 62 -15.67 -13.37 11.16
N THR A 63 -14.68 -14.11 11.67
CA THR A 63 -14.80 -14.88 12.91
C THR A 63 -14.76 -14.02 14.17
N GLU A 64 -14.06 -12.89 14.12
CA GLU A 64 -13.86 -12.03 15.28
C GLU A 64 -15.17 -11.62 15.97
N GLN A 65 -15.18 -11.72 17.31
CA GLN A 65 -16.28 -11.27 18.13
C GLN A 65 -16.54 -9.76 17.97
N VAL A 66 -17.82 -9.41 17.84
CA VAL A 66 -18.29 -8.03 17.73
C VAL A 66 -18.74 -7.50 19.10
N PHE A 67 -18.10 -6.43 19.58
CA PHE A 67 -18.45 -5.75 20.83
C PHE A 67 -19.29 -4.49 20.53
N ILE A 68 -20.61 -4.66 20.36
CA ILE A 68 -21.53 -3.58 19.90
C ILE A 68 -21.47 -2.33 20.78
N GLU A 69 -21.32 -2.51 22.09
CA GLU A 69 -21.30 -1.45 23.10
C GLU A 69 -19.97 -0.68 23.19
N ASN A 70 -18.96 -1.09 22.43
CA ASN A 70 -17.63 -0.47 22.48
C ASN A 70 -17.41 0.47 21.30
N VAL A 71 -16.54 1.47 21.50
CA VAL A 71 -16.04 2.33 20.41
C VAL A 71 -15.28 1.53 19.34
N ILE A 72 -14.58 0.47 19.73
CA ILE A 72 -13.95 -0.49 18.81
C ILE A 72 -14.73 -1.80 18.87
N ARG A 73 -15.51 -2.05 17.83
CA ARG A 73 -16.39 -3.23 17.73
C ARG A 73 -15.64 -4.50 17.37
N THR A 74 -14.58 -4.43 16.55
CA THR A 74 -13.69 -5.56 16.24
C THR A 74 -12.24 -5.15 16.47
N ARG A 75 -11.61 -5.62 17.54
CA ARG A 75 -10.31 -5.16 18.03
C ARG A 75 -9.17 -5.58 17.10
N ALA A 76 -9.02 -6.86 16.83
CA ALA A 76 -7.94 -7.40 16.00
C ALA A 76 -8.01 -6.83 14.58
N ASN A 77 -9.21 -6.80 13.98
CA ASN A 77 -9.40 -6.22 12.65
C ASN A 77 -9.16 -4.70 12.62
N THR A 78 -9.50 -3.96 13.68
CA THR A 78 -9.21 -2.51 13.75
C THR A 78 -7.71 -2.25 13.88
N TRP A 79 -7.03 -2.88 14.84
CA TRP A 79 -5.64 -2.58 15.15
C TRP A 79 -4.66 -3.09 14.10
N SER A 80 -4.97 -4.19 13.42
CA SER A 80 -4.14 -4.71 12.33
C SER A 80 -3.98 -3.74 11.15
N ASN A 81 -4.90 -2.78 10.99
CA ASN A 81 -4.82 -1.75 9.96
C ASN A 81 -3.69 -0.72 10.16
N LEU A 82 -3.10 -0.66 11.36
CA LEU A 82 -1.86 0.09 11.60
C LEU A 82 -0.71 -0.35 10.70
N ALA A 83 -0.72 -1.60 10.23
CA ALA A 83 0.30 -2.10 9.31
C ALA A 83 0.27 -1.36 7.95
N TYR A 84 -0.91 -1.04 7.40
CA TYR A 84 -1.02 -0.21 6.20
C TYR A 84 -0.50 1.21 6.43
N ILE A 85 -0.81 1.79 7.59
CA ILE A 85 -0.33 3.13 7.96
C ILE A 85 1.20 3.13 8.01
N LEU A 86 1.82 2.12 8.62
CA LEU A 86 3.28 1.99 8.66
C LEU A 86 3.89 1.95 7.26
N VAL A 87 3.33 1.15 6.35
CA VAL A 87 3.76 1.10 4.94
C VAL A 87 3.62 2.48 4.29
N GLY A 88 2.49 3.16 4.52
CA GLY A 88 2.25 4.50 4.03
C GLY A 88 3.27 5.51 4.53
N LEU A 89 3.59 5.51 5.83
CA LEU A 89 4.59 6.39 6.44
C LEU A 89 5.99 6.17 5.86
N TYR A 90 6.39 4.92 5.62
CA TYR A 90 7.65 4.62 4.95
C TYR A 90 7.68 5.16 3.51
N SER A 91 6.63 4.94 2.73
CA SER A 91 6.55 5.45 1.36
C SER A 91 6.52 6.99 1.29
N LEU A 92 5.89 7.64 2.29
CA LEU A 92 5.92 9.09 2.45
C LEU A 92 7.32 9.60 2.76
N ALA A 93 7.98 9.01 3.76
CA ALA A 93 9.34 9.39 4.14
C ALA A 93 10.33 9.18 3.00
N LEU A 94 10.25 8.05 2.29
CA LEU A 94 11.11 7.78 1.14
C LEU A 94 10.82 8.70 -0.05
N GLY A 95 9.55 8.99 -0.35
CA GLY A 95 9.20 9.98 -1.37
C GLY A 95 9.73 11.38 -1.01
N TRP A 96 9.62 11.78 0.25
CA TRP A 96 10.16 13.05 0.73
C TRP A 96 11.69 13.10 0.68
N HIS A 97 12.34 11.98 0.98
CA HIS A 97 13.78 11.83 0.83
C HIS A 97 14.23 12.06 -0.61
N ASP A 98 13.56 11.39 -1.56
CA ASP A 98 13.90 11.47 -2.98
C ASP A 98 13.64 12.87 -3.56
N LEU A 99 12.65 13.63 -3.04
CA LEU A 99 12.41 15.02 -3.45
C LEU A 99 13.63 15.92 -3.25
N LYS A 100 14.44 15.63 -2.23
CA LYS A 100 15.63 16.39 -1.84
C LYS A 100 16.90 15.92 -2.55
N GLN A 101 16.83 14.83 -3.30
CA GLN A 101 17.96 14.29 -4.03
C GLN A 101 17.89 14.64 -5.52
N SER A 102 19.05 14.72 -6.17
CA SER A 102 19.15 14.71 -7.63
C SER A 102 19.19 13.25 -8.09
N PRO A 103 18.12 12.71 -8.70
CA PRO A 103 18.14 11.34 -9.17
C PRO A 103 19.20 11.16 -10.25
N SER A 104 19.91 10.03 -10.21
CA SER A 104 20.85 9.67 -11.27
C SER A 104 20.08 9.27 -12.54
N ASN A 105 20.71 9.37 -13.71
CA ASN A 105 20.11 8.87 -14.97
C ASN A 105 19.78 7.36 -14.94
N ARG A 106 20.38 6.61 -14.00
CA ARG A 106 20.12 5.18 -13.80
C ARG A 106 18.99 4.89 -12.81
N SER A 107 18.51 5.89 -12.06
CA SER A 107 17.44 5.73 -11.08
C SER A 107 16.15 5.30 -11.78
N GLY A 108 15.38 4.39 -11.19
CA GLY A 108 14.09 3.97 -11.73
C GLY A 108 13.02 5.05 -11.69
N TYR A 109 11.91 4.80 -12.40
CA TYR A 109 10.82 5.77 -12.58
C TYR A 109 10.28 6.34 -11.26
N LEU A 110 10.05 5.48 -10.25
CA LEU A 110 9.45 5.91 -8.98
C LEU A 110 10.35 6.85 -8.17
N ILE A 111 11.69 6.68 -8.25
CA ILE A 111 12.66 7.59 -7.63
C ILE A 111 12.74 8.91 -8.42
N GLN A 112 12.63 8.84 -9.75
CA GLN A 112 12.58 10.03 -10.60
C GLN A 112 11.26 10.82 -10.44
N THR A 113 10.21 10.19 -9.95
CA THR A 113 8.88 10.79 -9.73
C THR A 113 8.41 10.66 -8.27
N PRO A 114 9.08 11.32 -7.30
CA PRO A 114 8.78 11.14 -5.88
C PRO A 114 7.32 11.47 -5.49
N ALA A 115 6.64 12.31 -6.27
CA ALA A 115 5.22 12.60 -6.09
C ALA A 115 4.35 11.34 -6.12
N LEU A 116 4.65 10.36 -6.99
CA LEU A 116 3.91 9.09 -7.03
C LEU A 116 4.20 8.20 -5.83
N SER A 117 5.43 8.26 -5.29
CA SER A 117 5.76 7.61 -4.01
C SER A 117 4.97 8.23 -2.84
N LEU A 118 4.85 9.56 -2.82
CA LEU A 118 4.04 10.26 -1.83
C LEU A 118 2.55 9.90 -1.96
N THR A 119 2.01 9.87 -3.19
CA THR A 119 0.63 9.46 -3.46
C THR A 119 0.38 8.02 -2.99
N PHE A 120 1.30 7.10 -3.24
CA PHE A 120 1.19 5.73 -2.76
C PHE A 120 1.18 5.68 -1.23
N GLY A 121 2.06 6.47 -0.59
CA GLY A 121 2.08 6.59 0.87
C GLY A 121 0.78 7.12 1.47
N VAL A 122 0.23 8.20 0.90
CA VAL A 122 -1.10 8.73 1.28
C VAL A 122 -2.18 7.67 1.07
N ALA A 123 -2.15 6.95 -0.04
CA ALA A 123 -3.12 5.90 -0.35
C ALA A 123 -3.10 4.76 0.67
N CYS A 124 -1.92 4.30 1.09
CA CYS A 124 -1.79 3.28 2.13
C CYS A 124 -2.27 3.77 3.50
N CYS A 125 -1.96 5.02 3.87
CA CYS A 125 -2.52 5.63 5.08
C CYS A 125 -4.05 5.76 5.02
N TYR A 126 -4.59 6.17 3.88
CA TYR A 126 -6.04 6.24 3.65
C TYR A 126 -6.71 4.87 3.78
N LEU A 127 -6.10 3.81 3.23
CA LEU A 127 -6.56 2.43 3.43
C LEU A 127 -6.55 2.03 4.90
N GLY A 128 -5.44 2.24 5.62
CA GLY A 128 -5.36 1.90 7.05
C GLY A 128 -6.38 2.65 7.90
N ILE A 129 -6.59 3.94 7.66
CA ILE A 129 -7.57 4.75 8.38
C ILE A 129 -9.00 4.32 8.02
N GLY A 130 -9.31 4.19 6.72
CA GLY A 130 -10.64 3.85 6.23
C GLY A 130 -11.10 2.47 6.70
N SER A 131 -10.22 1.48 6.55
CA SER A 131 -10.49 0.10 6.99
C SER A 131 -10.53 -0.03 8.50
N GLY A 132 -9.60 0.63 9.22
CA GLY A 132 -9.63 0.69 10.68
C GLY A 132 -10.92 1.32 11.21
N LEU A 133 -11.38 2.42 10.60
CA LEU A 133 -12.65 3.08 10.95
C LEU A 133 -13.85 2.17 10.69
N PHE A 134 -13.86 1.43 9.59
CA PHE A 134 -14.91 0.45 9.33
C PHE A 134 -14.94 -0.65 10.38
N HIS A 135 -13.80 -1.22 10.76
CA HIS A 135 -13.75 -2.27 11.77
C HIS A 135 -14.04 -1.78 13.19
N ALA A 136 -13.72 -0.53 13.50
CA ALA A 136 -14.08 0.10 14.76
C ALA A 136 -15.60 0.33 14.84
N SER A 137 -16.20 0.83 13.75
CA SER A 137 -17.59 1.32 13.74
C SER A 137 -18.62 0.32 13.22
N LEU A 138 -18.26 -0.56 12.30
CA LEU A 138 -19.14 -1.41 11.50
C LEU A 138 -20.36 -0.65 10.93
N THR A 139 -20.15 0.60 10.54
CA THR A 139 -21.17 1.47 9.91
C THR A 139 -21.14 1.37 8.39
N ARG A 140 -22.25 1.69 7.73
CA ARG A 140 -22.36 1.72 6.27
C ARG A 140 -21.42 2.74 5.64
N VAL A 141 -21.26 3.92 6.25
CA VAL A 141 -20.31 4.94 5.78
C VAL A 141 -18.88 4.44 5.95
N GLY A 142 -18.55 3.83 7.10
CA GLY A 142 -17.26 3.18 7.30
C GLY A 142 -16.96 2.15 6.19
N GLN A 143 -17.93 1.28 5.88
CA GLN A 143 -17.78 0.28 4.82
C GLN A 143 -17.54 0.91 3.43
N GLN A 144 -18.20 2.03 3.14
CA GLN A 144 -18.01 2.73 1.89
C GLN A 144 -16.59 3.32 1.78
N ILE A 145 -16.08 3.89 2.87
CA ILE A 145 -14.72 4.43 2.95
C ILE A 145 -13.68 3.32 2.86
N ASP A 146 -13.79 2.26 3.67
CA ASP A 146 -12.91 1.08 3.66
C ASP A 146 -12.72 0.52 2.25
N VAL A 147 -13.84 0.23 1.59
CA VAL A 147 -13.75 -0.40 0.28
C VAL A 147 -13.33 0.58 -0.81
N ALA A 148 -13.67 1.87 -0.73
CA ALA A 148 -13.09 2.83 -1.66
C ALA A 148 -11.57 2.95 -1.47
N ALA A 149 -11.11 2.94 -0.22
CA ALA A 149 -9.70 3.09 0.14
C ALA A 149 -8.85 1.90 -0.29
N MET A 150 -9.40 0.68 -0.34
CA MET A 150 -8.63 -0.50 -0.79
C MET A 150 -8.12 -0.38 -2.23
N TYR A 151 -8.81 0.39 -3.08
CA TYR A 151 -8.44 0.52 -4.48
C TYR A 151 -7.34 1.56 -4.70
N THR A 152 -7.24 2.60 -3.88
CA THR A 152 -6.35 3.74 -4.12
C THR A 152 -4.86 3.37 -4.20
N PRO A 153 -4.31 2.49 -3.32
CA PRO A 153 -2.92 2.03 -3.47
C PRO A 153 -2.70 1.31 -4.80
N LEU A 154 -3.63 0.44 -5.20
CA LEU A 154 -3.54 -0.33 -6.44
C LEU A 154 -3.67 0.55 -7.68
N LEU A 155 -4.58 1.53 -7.68
CA LEU A 155 -4.68 2.55 -8.72
C LEU A 155 -3.36 3.32 -8.85
N THR A 156 -2.71 3.64 -7.73
CA THR A 156 -1.40 4.30 -7.74
C THR A 156 -0.34 3.42 -8.40
N LEU A 157 -0.31 2.11 -8.12
CA LEU A 157 0.60 1.17 -8.78
C LEU A 157 0.28 1.01 -10.27
N CYS A 158 -1.01 1.00 -10.66
CA CYS A 158 -1.41 1.00 -12.07
C CYS A 158 -0.88 2.24 -12.80
N VAL A 159 -1.00 3.44 -12.22
CA VAL A 159 -0.44 4.64 -12.89
C VAL A 159 1.08 4.68 -12.87
N VAL A 160 1.75 4.03 -11.91
CA VAL A 160 3.20 3.80 -11.96
C VAL A 160 3.58 2.89 -13.13
N ASN A 161 2.78 1.84 -13.41
CA ASN A 161 2.95 0.99 -14.59
C ASN A 161 2.64 1.70 -15.90
N ILE A 162 1.71 2.66 -15.93
CA ILE A 162 1.48 3.49 -17.11
C ILE A 162 2.66 4.47 -17.29
N GLY A 163 3.05 5.15 -16.23
CA GLY A 163 4.08 6.18 -16.24
C GLY A 163 5.45 5.68 -16.68
N ARG A 164 5.84 4.45 -16.30
CA ARG A 164 7.11 3.84 -16.71
C ARG A 164 7.24 3.60 -18.22
N GLU A 165 6.13 3.47 -18.95
CA GLU A 165 6.14 3.24 -20.40
C GLU A 165 6.18 4.54 -21.19
N ILE A 166 5.99 5.68 -20.53
CA ILE A 166 6.05 6.99 -21.17
C ILE A 166 7.52 7.34 -21.43
N PRO A 167 7.87 7.94 -22.58
CA PRO A 167 9.27 8.25 -22.87
C PRO A 167 9.88 9.22 -21.83
N ALA A 168 11.13 8.97 -21.44
CA ALA A 168 11.83 9.71 -20.39
C ALA A 168 11.84 11.25 -20.57
N ALA A 169 11.75 11.73 -21.82
CA ALA A 169 11.62 13.16 -22.14
C ALA A 169 10.39 13.83 -21.50
N TRP A 170 9.37 13.05 -21.14
CA TRP A 170 8.14 13.51 -20.48
C TRP A 170 8.20 13.38 -18.94
N HIS A 171 9.26 12.77 -18.41
CA HIS A 171 9.48 12.60 -16.96
C HIS A 171 10.19 13.79 -16.33
N VAL A 172 10.65 14.75 -17.14
CA VAL A 172 11.42 15.92 -16.69
C VAL A 172 10.59 16.76 -15.73
N ARG A 173 11.05 16.81 -14.47
CA ARG A 173 10.46 17.54 -13.33
C ARG A 173 10.22 19.04 -13.58
N LEU A 174 10.88 19.62 -14.60
CA LEU A 174 10.88 21.04 -14.96
C LEU A 174 9.98 21.40 -16.16
N ARG A 175 9.22 20.46 -16.74
CA ARG A 175 8.17 20.84 -17.71
C ARG A 175 7.02 21.55 -16.98
N PRO A 176 6.32 22.51 -17.62
CA PRO A 176 5.21 23.22 -16.99
C PRO A 176 4.06 22.28 -16.59
N PHE A 177 3.90 21.16 -17.29
CA PHE A 177 2.93 20.10 -16.98
C PHE A 177 3.62 18.73 -16.99
N PRO A 178 4.27 18.32 -15.89
CA PRO A 178 4.88 17.00 -15.82
C PRO A 178 3.77 15.93 -15.72
N ILE A 179 4.00 14.79 -16.38
CA ILE A 179 2.99 13.73 -16.55
C ILE A 179 2.43 13.19 -15.22
N TRP A 180 3.23 13.23 -14.15
CA TRP A 180 2.81 12.76 -12.82
C TRP A 180 1.60 13.55 -12.28
N ILE A 181 1.38 14.81 -12.67
CA ILE A 181 0.19 15.57 -12.27
C ILE A 181 -1.07 14.92 -12.86
N LEU A 182 -1.05 14.58 -14.15
CA LEU A 182 -2.17 13.92 -14.82
C LEU A 182 -2.41 12.52 -14.25
N LEU A 183 -1.34 11.79 -13.93
CA LEU A 183 -1.44 10.46 -13.30
C LEU A 183 -2.06 10.54 -11.89
N ILE A 184 -1.67 11.52 -11.08
CA ILE A 184 -2.28 11.74 -9.75
C ILE A 184 -3.74 12.16 -9.89
N ALA A 185 -4.05 13.05 -10.83
CA ALA A 185 -5.44 13.44 -11.12
C ALA A 185 -6.29 12.23 -11.55
N LEU A 186 -5.72 11.32 -12.35
CA LEU A 186 -6.37 10.07 -12.73
C LEU A 186 -6.63 9.16 -11.52
N VAL A 187 -5.66 9.02 -10.61
CA VAL A 187 -5.86 8.25 -9.35
C VAL A 187 -6.96 8.87 -8.51
N ALA A 188 -6.98 10.20 -8.36
CA ALA A 188 -7.99 10.91 -7.59
C ALA A 188 -9.38 10.76 -8.21
N ALA A 189 -9.52 10.97 -9.52
CA ALA A 189 -10.78 10.81 -10.24
C ALA A 189 -11.30 9.37 -10.17
N ALA A 190 -10.44 8.38 -10.42
CA ALA A 190 -10.81 6.97 -10.31
C ALA A 190 -11.21 6.59 -8.88
N SER A 191 -10.47 7.04 -7.87
CA SER A 191 -10.81 6.79 -6.46
C SER A 191 -12.15 7.41 -6.08
N TRP A 192 -12.42 8.64 -6.54
CA TRP A 192 -13.71 9.30 -6.35
C TRP A 192 -14.86 8.52 -7.00
N LEU A 193 -14.71 8.11 -8.26
CA LEU A 193 -15.72 7.31 -8.95
C LEU A 193 -15.99 5.98 -8.23
N LEU A 194 -14.94 5.27 -7.80
CA LEU A 194 -15.08 4.02 -7.05
C LEU A 194 -15.73 4.22 -5.68
N PHE A 195 -15.54 5.39 -5.04
CA PHE A 195 -16.26 5.76 -3.82
C PHE A 195 -17.75 6.00 -4.07
N VAL A 196 -18.09 6.75 -5.12
CA VAL A 196 -19.49 7.07 -5.48
C VAL A 196 -20.25 5.83 -5.91
N TYR A 197 -19.67 5.01 -6.78
CA TYR A 197 -20.30 3.83 -7.36
C TYR A 197 -20.10 2.55 -6.53
N LYS A 198 -19.56 2.65 -5.31
CA LYS A 198 -19.25 1.52 -4.43
C LYS A 198 -20.40 0.50 -4.30
N TRP A 199 -21.64 0.98 -4.23
CA TRP A 199 -22.83 0.15 -4.02
C TRP A 199 -23.39 -0.45 -5.32
N SER A 200 -22.92 0.00 -6.48
CA SER A 200 -23.34 -0.46 -7.81
C SER A 200 -22.34 -1.42 -8.44
N MET A 201 -21.27 -1.78 -7.72
CA MET A 201 -20.17 -2.58 -8.26
C MET A 201 -19.78 -3.74 -7.33
N SER A 202 -19.32 -4.83 -7.93
CA SER A 202 -18.72 -5.94 -7.18
C SER A 202 -17.30 -5.59 -6.78
N SER A 203 -17.09 -5.45 -5.47
CA SER A 203 -15.76 -5.16 -4.92
C SER A 203 -14.74 -6.26 -5.22
N LEU A 204 -15.20 -7.51 -5.30
CA LEU A 204 -14.36 -8.63 -5.69
C LEU A 204 -13.83 -8.44 -7.11
N ILE A 205 -14.71 -8.10 -8.07
CA ILE A 205 -14.32 -7.91 -9.48
C ILE A 205 -13.36 -6.73 -9.63
N VAL A 206 -13.66 -5.60 -9.00
CA VAL A 206 -12.78 -4.41 -9.09
C VAL A 206 -11.40 -4.70 -8.49
N LEU A 207 -11.36 -5.27 -7.28
CA LEU A 207 -10.11 -5.61 -6.61
C LEU A 207 -9.30 -6.62 -7.42
N SER A 208 -9.92 -7.73 -7.85
CA SER A 208 -9.23 -8.77 -8.62
C SER A 208 -8.72 -8.24 -9.97
N SER A 209 -9.46 -7.34 -10.61
CA SER A 209 -9.05 -6.72 -11.88
C SER A 209 -7.83 -5.83 -11.69
N LEU A 210 -7.79 -5.01 -10.65
CA LEU A 210 -6.63 -4.16 -10.34
C LEU A 210 -5.39 -5.00 -10.01
N ILE A 211 -5.55 -6.06 -9.21
CA ILE A 211 -4.48 -7.02 -8.91
C ILE A 211 -3.99 -7.70 -10.20
N ALA A 212 -4.91 -8.13 -11.07
CA ALA A 212 -4.57 -8.77 -12.34
C ALA A 212 -3.78 -7.83 -13.27
N VAL A 213 -4.17 -6.56 -13.36
CA VAL A 213 -3.42 -5.54 -14.13
C VAL A 213 -1.98 -5.43 -13.63
N ILE A 214 -1.78 -5.33 -12.31
CA ILE A 214 -0.44 -5.27 -11.71
C ILE A 214 0.34 -6.57 -11.99
N GLY A 215 -0.31 -7.74 -11.86
CA GLY A 215 0.29 -9.04 -12.16
C GLY A 215 0.75 -9.18 -13.61
N VAL A 216 -0.07 -8.72 -14.56
CA VAL A 216 0.29 -8.66 -15.99
C VAL A 216 1.49 -7.75 -16.20
N SER A 217 1.55 -6.59 -15.55
CA SER A 217 2.72 -5.70 -15.62
C SER A 217 3.99 -6.36 -15.06
N LEU A 218 3.91 -7.14 -13.99
CA LEU A 218 5.04 -7.89 -13.42
C LEU A 218 5.57 -8.97 -14.37
N ILE A 219 4.67 -9.64 -15.09
CA ILE A 219 5.03 -10.61 -16.13
C ILE A 219 5.67 -9.88 -17.31
N ALA A 220 5.06 -8.77 -17.76
CA ALA A 220 5.58 -7.97 -18.87
C ALA A 220 6.99 -7.43 -18.58
N ASP A 221 7.28 -7.04 -17.34
CA ASP A 221 8.61 -6.57 -16.91
C ASP A 221 9.70 -7.63 -17.11
N GLN A 222 9.39 -8.93 -17.14
CA GLN A 222 10.36 -10.00 -17.42
C GLN A 222 10.93 -9.93 -18.84
N PHE A 223 10.19 -9.32 -19.75
CA PHE A 223 10.54 -9.23 -21.17
C PHE A 223 11.18 -7.88 -21.53
N GLN A 224 11.34 -6.98 -20.56
CA GLN A 224 11.88 -5.64 -20.78
C GLN A 224 13.40 -5.64 -20.65
N THR A 225 14.09 -5.09 -21.65
CA THR A 225 15.57 -5.02 -21.68
C THR A 225 16.13 -3.67 -21.20
N LEU A 226 15.29 -2.63 -21.22
CA LEU A 226 15.67 -1.25 -20.90
C LEU A 226 15.72 -0.96 -19.39
N ARG A 227 15.02 -1.77 -18.59
CA ARG A 227 14.94 -1.65 -17.13
C ARG A 227 15.19 -3.00 -16.47
N ARG A 228 15.81 -2.99 -15.30
CA ARG A 228 16.00 -4.18 -14.45
C ARG A 228 15.32 -3.94 -13.11
N LEU A 229 14.60 -4.93 -12.62
CA LEU A 229 13.93 -4.91 -11.31
C LEU A 229 14.36 -6.14 -10.50
N ASP A 230 14.35 -6.03 -9.17
CA ASP A 230 14.61 -7.15 -8.29
C ASP A 230 13.32 -7.98 -8.08
N LEU A 231 13.24 -9.09 -8.81
CA LEU A 231 12.08 -9.98 -8.83
C LEU A 231 11.75 -10.60 -7.47
N ARG A 232 12.70 -10.64 -6.54
CA ARG A 232 12.46 -11.18 -5.20
C ARG A 232 11.35 -10.42 -4.51
N TRP A 233 11.32 -9.09 -4.68
CA TRP A 233 10.25 -8.26 -4.13
C TRP A 233 8.88 -8.55 -4.76
N GLY A 234 8.84 -8.77 -6.08
CA GLY A 234 7.61 -9.17 -6.78
C GLY A 234 7.11 -10.54 -6.31
N ALA A 235 8.00 -11.52 -6.20
CA ALA A 235 7.68 -12.86 -5.70
C ALA A 235 7.22 -12.84 -4.23
N MET A 236 7.89 -12.07 -3.38
CA MET A 236 7.48 -11.87 -1.98
C MET A 236 6.11 -11.20 -1.89
N SER A 237 5.81 -10.20 -2.72
CA SER A 237 4.48 -9.58 -2.78
C SER A 237 3.41 -10.61 -3.11
N LEU A 238 3.62 -11.42 -4.16
CA LEU A 238 2.68 -12.48 -4.54
C LEU A 238 2.50 -13.51 -3.41
N ALA A 239 3.60 -13.96 -2.79
CA ALA A 239 3.54 -14.91 -1.69
C ALA A 239 2.75 -14.38 -0.49
N MET A 240 2.97 -13.11 -0.11
CA MET A 240 2.22 -12.46 0.96
C MET A 240 0.74 -12.31 0.62
N LEU A 241 0.40 -11.97 -0.64
CA LEU A 241 -0.99 -11.87 -1.08
C LEU A 241 -1.71 -13.24 -1.05
N VAL A 242 -1.06 -14.30 -1.52
CA VAL A 242 -1.62 -15.67 -1.47
C VAL A 242 -1.83 -16.11 -0.02
N ALA A 243 -0.84 -15.88 0.85
CA ALA A 243 -0.97 -16.16 2.27
C ALA A 243 -2.12 -15.36 2.91
N ALA A 244 -2.27 -14.09 2.55
CA ALA A 244 -3.37 -13.25 3.04
C ALA A 244 -4.73 -13.84 2.65
N VAL A 245 -4.93 -14.18 1.36
CA VAL A 245 -6.17 -14.80 0.86
C VAL A 245 -6.47 -16.07 1.66
N ALA A 246 -5.47 -16.94 1.85
CA ALA A 246 -5.65 -18.17 2.62
C ALA A 246 -6.11 -17.88 4.07
N CYS A 247 -5.48 -16.93 4.76
CA CYS A 247 -5.91 -16.53 6.11
C CYS A 247 -7.35 -16.00 6.14
N ARG A 248 -7.72 -15.17 5.16
CA ARG A 248 -9.09 -14.62 5.05
C ARG A 248 -10.12 -15.70 4.79
N GLU A 249 -9.87 -16.61 3.84
CA GLU A 249 -10.83 -17.67 3.52
C GLU A 249 -11.01 -18.65 4.68
N LEU A 250 -9.93 -19.00 5.38
CA LEU A 250 -10.02 -19.79 6.62
C LEU A 250 -10.80 -19.06 7.71
N ASP A 251 -10.69 -17.73 7.81
CA ASP A 251 -11.46 -16.91 8.75
C ASP A 251 -12.95 -16.90 8.40
N ILE A 252 -13.30 -16.76 7.13
CA ILE A 252 -14.69 -16.82 6.65
C ILE A 252 -15.28 -18.20 6.91
N ALA A 253 -14.50 -19.26 6.68
CA ALA A 253 -14.89 -20.64 6.94
C ALA A 253 -14.96 -21.01 8.44
N LYS A 254 -14.64 -20.08 9.35
CA LYS A 254 -14.56 -20.30 10.81
C LYS A 254 -13.56 -21.40 11.21
N ARG A 255 -12.47 -21.54 10.44
CA ARG A 255 -11.43 -22.57 10.61
C ARG A 255 -10.05 -22.02 10.97
N PHE A 256 -9.92 -20.70 11.14
CA PHE A 256 -8.64 -20.07 11.47
C PHE A 256 -8.39 -19.98 12.98
N SER A 257 -9.31 -19.38 13.73
CA SER A 257 -9.15 -19.07 15.15
C SER A 257 -10.49 -19.02 15.89
N HIS A 258 -10.46 -18.97 17.22
CA HIS A 258 -11.65 -18.75 18.04
C HIS A 258 -12.13 -17.27 17.95
N PRO A 259 -13.44 -16.96 18.06
CA PRO A 259 -13.96 -15.58 17.97
C PRO A 259 -13.34 -14.57 18.94
N THR A 260 -12.87 -15.03 20.11
CA THR A 260 -12.25 -14.18 21.15
C THR A 260 -10.72 -14.07 21.02
N ALA A 261 -10.10 -14.76 20.06
CA ALA A 261 -8.65 -14.75 19.90
C ALA A 261 -8.14 -13.37 19.44
N TRP A 262 -6.94 -13.00 19.87
CA TRP A 262 -6.28 -11.77 19.40
C TRP A 262 -5.75 -11.87 17.97
N ILE A 263 -5.42 -13.09 17.54
CA ILE A 263 -4.99 -13.38 16.17
C ILE A 263 -6.21 -13.90 15.42
N GLN A 264 -6.73 -13.08 14.51
CA GLN A 264 -7.86 -13.40 13.64
C GLN A 264 -7.36 -13.54 12.21
N GLY A 265 -7.95 -14.43 11.40
CA GLY A 265 -7.48 -14.64 10.03
C GLY A 265 -7.70 -13.42 9.15
N HIS A 266 -8.75 -12.63 9.41
CA HIS A 266 -8.96 -11.36 8.74
C HIS A 266 -7.99 -10.25 9.20
N ALA A 267 -7.57 -10.25 10.46
CA ALA A 267 -6.49 -9.37 10.93
C ALA A 267 -5.15 -9.72 10.26
N MET A 268 -4.86 -11.01 10.08
CA MET A 268 -3.71 -11.48 9.32
C MET A 268 -3.79 -11.08 7.85
N TRP A 269 -4.99 -11.05 7.26
CA TRP A 269 -5.19 -10.51 5.92
C TRP A 269 -4.72 -9.05 5.82
N HIS A 270 -5.05 -8.17 6.78
CA HIS A 270 -4.57 -6.78 6.76
C HIS A 270 -3.04 -6.70 6.81
N VAL A 271 -2.43 -7.43 7.75
CA VAL A 271 -0.97 -7.42 7.92
C VAL A 271 -0.29 -7.97 6.66
N LEU A 272 -0.70 -9.12 6.15
CA LEU A 272 -0.06 -9.77 4.99
C LEU A 272 -0.28 -8.98 3.69
N THR A 273 -1.46 -8.41 3.46
CA THR A 273 -1.66 -7.52 2.30
C THR A 273 -0.90 -6.20 2.44
N SER A 274 -0.70 -5.66 3.65
CA SER A 274 0.18 -4.51 3.86
C SER A 274 1.64 -4.85 3.53
N LEU A 275 2.12 -6.03 3.94
CA LEU A 275 3.45 -6.52 3.58
C LEU A 275 3.57 -6.77 2.07
N SER A 276 2.51 -7.27 1.42
CA SER A 276 2.47 -7.35 -0.04
C SER A 276 2.62 -5.97 -0.69
N LEU A 277 1.91 -4.95 -0.20
CA LEU A 277 2.03 -3.57 -0.67
C LEU A 277 3.44 -3.00 -0.43
N ALA A 278 4.07 -3.31 0.71
CA ALA A 278 5.45 -2.93 0.97
C ALA A 278 6.43 -3.58 -0.01
N CYS A 279 6.26 -4.88 -0.28
CA CYS A 279 7.10 -5.64 -1.20
C CYS A 279 6.95 -5.13 -2.63
N ILE A 280 5.72 -4.92 -3.13
CA ILE A 280 5.51 -4.42 -4.50
C ILE A 280 6.02 -2.97 -4.66
N TYR A 281 5.92 -2.16 -3.61
CA TYR A 281 6.55 -0.83 -3.59
C TYR A 281 8.08 -0.93 -3.68
N CYS A 282 8.70 -1.86 -2.94
CA CYS A 282 10.14 -2.12 -3.03
C CYS A 282 10.53 -2.66 -4.41
N TYR A 283 9.70 -3.50 -5.04
CA TYR A 283 9.88 -3.97 -6.40
C TYR A 283 9.99 -2.78 -7.36
N TYR A 284 9.04 -1.84 -7.32
CA TYR A 284 9.08 -0.65 -8.17
C TYR A 284 10.23 0.31 -7.86
N ARG A 285 10.64 0.44 -6.59
CA ARG A 285 11.83 1.23 -6.21
C ARG A 285 13.14 0.58 -6.62
N SER A 286 13.19 -0.75 -6.77
CA SER A 286 14.38 -1.49 -7.18
C SER A 286 14.73 -1.32 -8.66
N GLU A 287 13.86 -0.65 -9.41
CA GLU A 287 14.06 -0.39 -10.84
C GLU A 287 15.34 0.41 -11.10
N ILE A 288 16.14 -0.09 -12.02
CA ILE A 288 17.36 0.54 -12.53
C ILE A 288 17.27 0.60 -14.06
N ASN A 289 17.51 1.78 -14.62
CA ASN A 289 17.57 1.98 -16.07
C ASN A 289 18.94 1.58 -16.63
N SER A 290 18.92 0.80 -17.71
CA SER A 290 20.13 0.26 -18.36
C SER A 290 20.88 1.28 -19.23
N SER A 291 20.35 2.50 -19.41
CA SER A 291 20.90 3.53 -20.28
C SER A 291 22.05 4.32 -19.63
N SER A 292 23.28 3.78 -19.70
CA SER A 292 24.50 4.61 -19.66
C SER A 292 25.74 3.98 -20.32
N LYS A 293 25.58 3.10 -21.32
CA LYS A 293 26.69 2.74 -22.22
C LYS A 293 26.40 3.39 -23.57
N GLY A 294 27.05 4.50 -23.90
CA GLY A 294 26.88 5.06 -25.24
C GLY A 294 27.42 6.45 -25.56
N ILE A 295 27.98 7.24 -24.62
CA ILE A 295 28.48 8.59 -24.97
C ILE A 295 29.86 8.90 -24.33
N SER A 296 30.73 7.92 -24.12
CA SER A 296 32.10 8.21 -23.63
C SER A 296 33.23 7.42 -24.27
N ASP A 297 32.96 6.58 -25.26
CA ASP A 297 34.00 5.75 -25.91
C ASP A 297 34.27 6.23 -27.36
N GLY A 298 34.03 7.51 -27.62
CA GLY A 298 34.22 8.15 -28.93
C GLY A 298 34.88 9.52 -28.80
N LEU A 299 36.05 9.57 -28.17
CA LEU A 299 37.07 10.60 -28.35
C LEU A 299 38.41 9.89 -28.58
#